data_AF-A0A131XM35-F1
#
_entry.id   AF-A0A131XM35-F1
#
_cell.length_a   1.000
_cell.length_b   1.000
_cell.length_c   1.000
_cell.angle_alpha   90.00
_cell.angle_beta   90.00
_cell.angle_gamma   90.00
#
_symmetry.space_group_name_H-M   'P 1'
#
loop_
_entity.id
_entity.type
_entity.pdbx_description
1 polymer ?
#
loop_
_entity_poly.entity_id
_entity_poly.type
_entity_poly.pdbx_seq_one_letter_code
_entity_poly.pdbx_strand_id
1 'polypeptide(L)'
;AVEESECVFSKFTFQLSVPVTLELRHHAMVVYLKEKFGEFFKECSDIDFVSAKEVWKYIVSPMFVDRFGVEFSATSGFQISVGFPSPNAEEECGFLLKKFPESFPNRKQRKHQCREIFTRCAVLDALRKISDEDFRKLYKCPPDIPAKIESKIEVSCVHSPIYLAGRYCKYSRLLSQTPWILNGKRIMETSVQELITDVVTKYIPNEKIMFSSSGREDVDVRMLGRGRPFVLEIIKTKKAVFTASDMEAIEKEINANTKHISVRDLQVVSKDMTQVLKDGEELKQKTYRALCCASRRLTDSDAALVSKLGNVKLKQKTPIRVLHRRNLAERERTVYEMLLKPLEDAEDGGHRFYLHITTQAGTYIKEFVHSDFGRTVPSLGSYLNADVDLIELDVEEVHLDWPPPRE
;
A
#
# COMPACT_ATOMS: atom_id res chain seq x y z
N ALA A 1 7.58 -25.33 14.31
CA ALA A 1 7.40 -24.21 13.35
C ALA A 1 5.97 -24.11 12.83
N VAL A 2 5.48 -25.02 11.97
CA VAL A 2 4.11 -24.93 11.44
C VAL A 2 3.06 -25.06 12.55
N GLU A 3 3.15 -26.10 13.39
CA GLU A 3 2.25 -26.29 14.53
C GLU A 3 2.33 -25.11 15.53
N GLU A 4 3.55 -24.68 15.86
CA GLU A 4 3.82 -23.50 16.70
C GLU A 4 3.29 -22.18 16.11
N SER A 5 3.09 -22.09 14.80
CA SER A 5 2.58 -20.86 14.17
C SER A 5 1.09 -20.64 14.43
N GLU A 6 0.37 -21.69 14.85
CA GLU A 6 -1.08 -21.69 15.09
C GLU A 6 -1.90 -21.13 13.90
N CYS A 7 -1.33 -21.13 12.70
CA CYS A 7 -1.99 -20.66 11.51
C CYS A 7 -3.02 -21.69 11.02
N VAL A 8 -4.20 -21.21 10.63
CA VAL A 8 -5.25 -22.00 10.01
C VAL A 8 -5.10 -21.91 8.50
N PHE A 9 -4.90 -23.04 7.83
CA PHE A 9 -4.72 -23.13 6.38
C PHE A 9 -5.20 -24.48 5.86
N SER A 10 -5.74 -24.49 4.63
CA SER A 10 -6.09 -25.72 3.89
C SER A 10 -5.20 -25.95 2.66
N LYS A 11 -4.53 -24.88 2.22
CA LYS A 11 -3.60 -24.87 1.09
C LYS A 11 -2.29 -24.24 1.50
N PHE A 12 -1.17 -24.67 0.94
CA PHE A 12 0.14 -24.08 1.23
C PHE A 12 1.05 -24.00 -0.01
N THR A 13 2.08 -23.17 0.06
CA THR A 13 3.19 -23.15 -0.89
C THR A 13 4.53 -23.08 -0.17
N PHE A 14 5.56 -23.71 -0.72
CA PHE A 14 6.93 -23.66 -0.20
C PHE A 14 7.77 -22.59 -0.89
N GLN A 15 8.39 -21.73 -0.08
CA GLN A 15 9.44 -20.83 -0.49
C GLN A 15 10.78 -21.30 0.07
N LEU A 16 11.55 -21.99 -0.78
CA LEU A 16 12.88 -22.46 -0.41
C LEU A 16 13.95 -21.41 -0.74
N SER A 17 14.78 -21.06 0.23
CA SER A 17 16.01 -20.28 0.06
C SER A 17 17.19 -21.20 0.35
N VAL A 18 18.01 -21.50 -0.66
CA VAL A 18 19.19 -22.36 -0.54
C VAL A 18 20.47 -21.55 -0.70
N PRO A 19 21.62 -22.03 -0.19
CA PRO A 19 22.89 -21.33 -0.36
C PRO A 19 23.21 -21.14 -1.83
N VAL A 20 23.68 -19.94 -2.18
CA VAL A 20 24.06 -19.63 -3.57
C VAL A 20 25.23 -20.48 -4.06
N THR A 21 26.05 -20.99 -3.14
CA THR A 21 27.14 -21.93 -3.42
C THR A 21 26.64 -23.24 -4.04
N LEU A 22 25.36 -23.60 -3.87
CA LEU A 22 24.77 -24.74 -4.55
C LEU A 22 24.70 -24.55 -6.07
N GLU A 23 24.44 -23.34 -6.55
CA GLU A 23 24.43 -23.02 -7.99
C GLU A 23 25.85 -23.09 -8.57
N LEU A 24 26.85 -22.61 -7.83
CA LEU A 24 28.24 -22.72 -8.22
C LEU A 24 28.69 -24.17 -8.36
N ARG A 25 28.33 -25.03 -7.39
CA ARG A 25 28.69 -26.45 -7.41
C ARG A 25 27.91 -27.23 -8.46
N HIS A 26 26.66 -26.86 -8.72
CA HIS A 26 25.87 -27.39 -9.83
C HIS A 26 26.58 -27.13 -11.16
N HIS A 27 26.98 -25.88 -11.41
CA HIS A 27 27.74 -25.53 -12.61
C HIS A 27 29.06 -26.31 -12.72
N ALA A 28 29.80 -26.45 -11.61
CA ALA A 28 31.02 -27.26 -11.58
C ALA A 28 30.78 -28.73 -11.94
N MET A 29 29.65 -29.31 -11.52
CA MET A 29 29.25 -30.66 -11.91
C MET A 29 28.89 -30.76 -13.39
N VAL A 30 28.17 -29.78 -13.94
CA VAL A 30 27.84 -29.74 -15.38
C VAL A 30 29.11 -29.67 -16.23
N VAL A 31 30.06 -28.80 -15.87
CA VAL A 31 31.36 -28.70 -16.54
C VAL A 31 32.14 -30.02 -16.47
N TYR A 32 32.13 -30.69 -15.31
CA TYR A 32 32.75 -32.01 -15.16
C TYR A 32 32.10 -33.09 -16.04
N LEU A 33 30.76 -33.10 -16.13
CA LEU A 33 30.02 -34.05 -16.96
C LEU A 33 30.30 -33.84 -18.45
N LYS A 34 30.39 -32.58 -18.91
CA LYS A 34 30.79 -32.23 -20.28
C LYS A 34 32.19 -32.75 -20.63
N GLU A 35 33.13 -32.59 -19.71
CA GLU A 35 34.52 -33.05 -19.92
C GLU A 35 34.60 -34.57 -19.98
N LYS A 36 33.92 -35.27 -19.07
CA LYS A 36 34.00 -36.73 -18.96
C LYS A 36 33.13 -37.49 -19.97
N PHE A 37 32.00 -36.90 -20.36
CA PHE A 37 30.95 -37.54 -21.16
C PHE A 37 30.45 -36.62 -22.27
N GLY A 38 31.39 -36.00 -23.01
CA GLY A 38 31.08 -34.98 -24.03
C GLY A 38 30.05 -35.41 -25.08
N GLU A 39 29.98 -36.69 -25.45
CA GLU A 39 28.97 -37.18 -26.40
C GLU A 39 27.53 -36.96 -25.92
N PHE A 40 27.29 -36.96 -24.61
CA PHE A 40 25.96 -36.83 -24.01
C PHE A 40 25.66 -35.42 -23.50
N PHE A 41 26.68 -34.68 -23.06
CA PHE A 41 26.49 -33.43 -22.31
C PHE A 41 27.03 -32.17 -22.98
N LYS A 42 27.67 -32.26 -24.15
CA LYS A 42 28.33 -31.11 -24.80
C LYS A 42 27.41 -29.90 -25.01
N GLU A 43 26.16 -30.15 -25.40
CA GLU A 43 25.15 -29.10 -25.63
C GLU A 43 24.31 -28.79 -24.38
N CYS A 44 24.55 -29.48 -23.26
CA CYS A 44 23.82 -29.22 -22.02
C CYS A 44 24.30 -27.94 -21.34
N SER A 45 23.41 -27.36 -20.58
CA SER A 45 23.58 -26.16 -19.77
C SER A 45 22.96 -26.40 -18.39
N ASP A 46 23.20 -25.49 -17.46
CA ASP A 46 22.70 -25.64 -16.09
C ASP A 46 21.17 -25.79 -16.01
N ILE A 47 20.44 -25.19 -16.96
CA ILE A 47 18.98 -25.17 -17.01
C ILE A 47 18.37 -26.50 -17.50
N ASP A 48 19.17 -27.39 -18.09
CA ASP A 48 18.70 -28.69 -18.57
C ASP A 48 18.52 -29.71 -17.44
N PHE A 49 18.93 -29.34 -16.22
CA PHE A 49 18.86 -30.18 -15.04
C PHE A 49 17.81 -29.64 -14.06
N VAL A 50 17.05 -30.56 -13.46
CA VAL A 50 16.12 -30.23 -12.38
C VAL A 50 16.93 -29.69 -11.20
N SER A 51 16.56 -28.51 -10.71
CA SER A 51 17.28 -27.87 -9.61
C SER A 51 17.09 -28.65 -8.30
N ALA A 52 18.09 -28.62 -7.42
CA ALA A 52 17.98 -29.21 -6.09
C ALA A 52 16.77 -28.69 -5.29
N LYS A 53 16.35 -27.44 -5.58
CA LYS A 53 15.14 -26.83 -5.01
C LYS A 53 13.86 -27.51 -5.48
N GLU A 54 13.77 -27.87 -6.75
CA GLU A 54 12.62 -28.59 -7.30
C GLU A 54 12.58 -30.03 -6.81
N VAL A 55 13.72 -30.72 -6.82
CA VAL A 55 13.82 -32.09 -6.26
C VAL A 55 13.39 -32.11 -4.79
N TRP A 56 13.86 -31.14 -3.99
CA TRP A 56 13.42 -31.00 -2.61
C TRP A 56 11.91 -30.82 -2.50
N LYS A 57 11.31 -30.00 -3.36
CA LYS A 57 9.85 -29.82 -3.38
C LYS A 57 9.12 -31.10 -3.78
N TYR A 58 9.61 -31.85 -4.76
CA TYR A 58 9.00 -33.13 -5.19
C TYR A 58 8.99 -34.17 -4.07
N ILE A 59 10.03 -34.18 -3.24
CA ILE A 59 10.15 -35.12 -2.11
C ILE A 59 9.34 -34.64 -0.91
N VAL A 60 9.48 -33.36 -0.52
CA VAL A 60 8.94 -32.86 0.76
C VAL A 60 7.47 -32.47 0.65
N SER A 61 6.97 -32.03 -0.52
CA SER A 61 5.58 -31.62 -0.64
C SER A 61 4.58 -32.76 -0.38
N PRO A 62 4.75 -33.98 -0.94
CA PRO A 62 3.90 -35.12 -0.61
C PRO A 62 3.95 -35.48 0.88
N MET A 63 5.16 -35.54 1.46
CA MET A 63 5.31 -35.82 2.90
C MET A 63 4.59 -34.79 3.77
N PHE A 64 4.58 -33.52 3.36
CA PHE A 64 3.89 -32.46 4.06
C PHE A 64 2.37 -32.56 3.91
N VAL A 65 1.89 -32.85 2.70
CA VAL A 65 0.47 -33.12 2.41
C VAL A 65 -0.05 -34.26 3.28
N ASP A 66 0.67 -35.39 3.33
CA ASP A 66 0.30 -36.57 4.12
C ASP A 66 0.28 -36.27 5.62
N ARG A 67 1.26 -35.51 6.12
CA ARG A 67 1.37 -35.18 7.54
C ARG A 67 0.28 -34.22 8.02
N PHE A 68 -0.06 -33.22 7.22
CA PHE A 68 -0.94 -32.12 7.65
C PHE A 68 -2.36 -32.22 7.06
N GLY A 69 -2.61 -33.12 6.11
CA GLY A 69 -3.93 -33.27 5.48
C GLY A 69 -4.35 -32.03 4.68
N VAL A 70 -3.39 -31.35 4.05
CA VAL A 70 -3.59 -30.09 3.31
C VAL A 70 -3.18 -30.23 1.85
N GLU A 71 -3.60 -29.31 1.00
CA GLU A 71 -3.31 -29.34 -0.44
C GLU A 71 -2.14 -28.41 -0.79
N PHE A 72 -1.22 -28.86 -1.66
CA PHE A 72 -0.23 -27.97 -2.26
C PHE A 72 -0.89 -27.08 -3.31
N SER A 73 -0.67 -25.77 -3.24
CA SER A 73 -1.14 -24.84 -4.27
C SER A 73 -0.11 -23.73 -4.48
N ALA A 74 0.37 -23.58 -5.71
CA ALA A 74 1.35 -22.55 -6.08
C ALA A 74 0.85 -21.11 -5.82
N THR A 75 -0.47 -20.92 -5.80
CA THR A 75 -1.14 -19.64 -5.55
C THR A 75 -1.69 -19.53 -4.13
N SER A 76 -1.34 -20.45 -3.22
CA SER A 76 -1.77 -20.35 -1.84
C SER A 76 -1.29 -19.05 -1.18
N GLY A 77 -2.20 -18.40 -0.47
CA GLY A 77 -1.87 -17.28 0.40
C GLY A 77 -0.98 -17.69 1.58
N PHE A 78 -0.99 -18.95 2.01
CA PHE A 78 -0.17 -19.44 3.11
C PHE A 78 1.20 -19.92 2.61
N GLN A 79 2.25 -19.21 3.01
CA GLN A 79 3.62 -19.45 2.58
C GLN A 79 4.44 -20.04 3.73
N ILE A 80 5.11 -21.15 3.44
CA ILE A 80 6.10 -21.76 4.33
C ILE A 80 7.47 -21.49 3.74
N SER A 81 8.18 -20.55 4.34
CA SER A 81 9.55 -20.21 3.96
C SER A 81 10.53 -21.08 4.72
N VAL A 82 11.43 -21.75 3.98
CA VAL A 82 12.50 -22.57 4.53
C VAL A 82 13.83 -22.01 4.02
N GLY A 83 14.61 -21.44 4.93
CA GLY A 83 15.90 -20.81 4.67
C GLY A 83 17.05 -21.68 5.14
N PHE A 84 17.95 -21.98 4.22
CA PHE A 84 19.26 -22.57 4.49
C PHE A 84 20.31 -21.46 4.41
N PRO A 85 20.95 -21.08 5.52
CA PRO A 85 21.93 -20.01 5.53
C PRO A 85 23.17 -20.37 4.70
N SER A 86 23.79 -19.35 4.11
CA SER A 86 24.95 -19.47 3.20
C SER A 86 26.20 -18.82 3.80
N PRO A 87 26.83 -19.39 4.84
CA PRO A 87 27.93 -18.74 5.55
C PRO A 87 29.18 -18.51 4.68
N ASN A 88 29.36 -19.30 3.61
CA ASN A 88 30.60 -19.34 2.83
C ASN A 88 30.47 -18.75 1.42
N ALA A 89 29.45 -17.93 1.16
CA ALA A 89 29.21 -17.39 -0.19
C ALA A 89 30.39 -16.57 -0.73
N GLU A 90 31.02 -15.74 0.10
CA GLU A 90 32.16 -14.93 -0.32
C GLU A 90 33.42 -15.77 -0.59
N GLU A 91 33.67 -16.77 0.26
CA GLU A 91 34.81 -17.67 0.12
C GLU A 91 34.73 -18.46 -1.20
N GLU A 92 33.56 -19.04 -1.50
CA GLU A 92 33.39 -19.90 -2.68
C GLU A 92 33.13 -19.11 -3.96
N CYS A 93 32.32 -18.04 -3.92
CA CYS A 93 31.94 -17.28 -5.11
C CYS A 93 32.83 -16.04 -5.37
N GLY A 94 33.78 -15.73 -4.49
CA GLY A 94 34.60 -14.51 -4.57
C GLY A 94 35.39 -14.38 -5.87
N PHE A 95 35.77 -15.49 -6.52
CA PHE A 95 36.45 -15.47 -7.81
C PHE A 95 35.54 -14.96 -8.95
N LEU A 96 34.23 -15.25 -8.89
CA LEU A 96 33.25 -14.73 -9.85
C LEU A 96 33.11 -13.22 -9.71
N LEU A 97 33.09 -12.71 -8.48
CA LEU A 97 33.09 -11.27 -8.24
C LEU A 97 34.37 -10.61 -8.79
N LYS A 98 35.54 -11.24 -8.65
CA LYS A 98 36.79 -10.71 -9.22
C LYS A 98 36.77 -10.66 -10.75
N LYS A 99 36.20 -11.69 -11.39
CA LYS A 99 36.22 -11.84 -12.86
C LYS A 99 35.11 -11.06 -13.57
N PHE A 100 33.90 -11.05 -13.01
CA PHE A 100 32.70 -10.45 -13.60
C PHE A 100 32.06 -9.45 -12.65
N PRO A 101 32.80 -8.40 -12.25
CA PRO A 101 32.36 -7.58 -11.14
C PRO A 101 31.07 -6.80 -11.51
N GLU A 102 30.82 -6.53 -12.79
CA GLU A 102 29.55 -5.98 -13.32
C GLU A 102 28.30 -6.81 -13.01
N SER A 103 28.44 -8.12 -12.83
CA SER A 103 27.32 -9.01 -12.46
C SER A 103 26.87 -8.84 -11.00
N PHE A 104 27.65 -8.12 -10.18
CA PHE A 104 27.41 -7.90 -8.76
C PHE A 104 27.14 -6.40 -8.48
N PRO A 105 25.91 -5.91 -8.72
CA PRO A 105 25.59 -4.48 -8.57
C PRO A 105 25.69 -4.00 -7.12
N ASN A 106 25.44 -4.89 -6.16
CA ASN A 106 25.46 -4.57 -4.73
C ASN A 106 26.87 -4.26 -4.21
N ARG A 107 27.95 -4.59 -4.95
CA ARG A 107 29.34 -4.34 -4.53
C ARG A 107 29.68 -2.84 -4.34
N LYS A 108 28.96 -1.94 -5.01
CA LYS A 108 29.22 -0.48 -5.01
C LYS A 108 28.38 0.29 -3.98
N GLN A 109 27.67 -0.40 -3.10
CA GLN A 109 26.70 0.24 -2.19
C GLN A 109 27.34 0.85 -0.94
N ARG A 110 26.67 1.86 -0.38
CA ARG A 110 27.11 2.53 0.85
C ARG A 110 26.97 1.58 2.04
N LYS A 111 27.93 1.62 2.98
CA LYS A 111 28.04 0.74 4.16
C LYS A 111 26.76 0.57 5.02
N HIS A 112 25.81 1.50 4.94
CA HIS A 112 24.53 1.47 5.67
C HIS A 112 23.43 0.65 4.98
N GLN A 113 23.62 0.29 3.70
CA GLN A 113 22.74 -0.61 2.96
C GLN A 113 23.38 -2.00 3.03
N CYS A 114 23.21 -2.72 4.15
CA CYS A 114 23.70 -4.09 4.32
C CYS A 114 22.94 -5.08 3.43
N ARG A 115 23.09 -4.96 2.11
CA ARG A 115 22.53 -5.90 1.13
C ARG A 115 23.60 -6.94 0.79
N GLU A 116 23.16 -8.19 0.71
CA GLU A 116 24.02 -9.31 0.32
C GLU A 116 24.60 -9.09 -1.08
N ILE A 117 25.91 -9.28 -1.24
CA ILE A 117 26.61 -9.11 -2.51
C ILE A 117 26.35 -10.32 -3.42
N PHE A 118 26.50 -11.53 -2.88
CA PHE A 118 26.39 -12.80 -3.59
C PHE A 118 24.93 -13.31 -3.67
N THR A 119 24.04 -12.49 -4.21
CA THR A 119 22.67 -12.93 -4.48
C THR A 119 22.64 -14.02 -5.55
N ARG A 120 21.62 -14.89 -5.51
CA ARG A 120 21.42 -15.93 -6.53
C ARG A 120 21.44 -15.38 -7.97
N CYS A 121 20.75 -14.27 -8.22
CA CYS A 121 20.72 -13.65 -9.54
C CYS A 121 22.10 -13.18 -10.01
N ALA A 122 22.89 -12.57 -9.12
CA ALA A 122 24.24 -12.09 -9.45
C ALA A 122 25.20 -13.23 -9.77
N VAL A 123 25.17 -14.31 -8.98
CA VAL A 123 26.01 -15.48 -9.21
C VAL A 123 25.62 -16.22 -10.50
N LEU A 124 24.33 -16.44 -10.74
CA LEU A 124 23.85 -17.07 -11.99
C LEU A 124 24.15 -16.20 -13.23
N ASP A 125 24.17 -14.88 -13.11
CA ASP A 125 24.61 -14.01 -14.20
C ASP A 125 26.11 -14.17 -14.50
N ALA A 126 26.95 -14.23 -13.46
CA ALA A 126 28.39 -14.46 -13.63
C ALA A 126 28.70 -15.86 -14.19
N LEU A 127 28.01 -16.90 -13.73
CA LEU A 127 28.17 -18.28 -14.21
C LEU A 127 27.77 -18.44 -15.68
N ARG A 128 26.78 -17.67 -16.17
CA ARG A 128 26.41 -17.69 -17.59
C ARG A 128 27.44 -17.02 -18.51
N LYS A 129 28.32 -16.17 -17.97
CA LYS A 129 29.34 -15.42 -18.73
C LYS A 129 30.70 -16.10 -18.77
N ILE A 130 30.99 -16.97 -17.80
CA ILE A 130 32.27 -17.67 -17.74
C ILE A 130 32.29 -18.86 -18.70
N SER A 131 33.38 -19.06 -19.42
CA SER A 131 33.56 -20.25 -20.25
C SER A 131 33.97 -21.46 -19.41
N ASP A 132 33.62 -22.67 -19.85
CA ASP A 132 33.96 -23.93 -19.17
C ASP A 132 35.49 -24.09 -18.94
N GLU A 133 36.32 -23.62 -19.88
CA GLU A 133 37.79 -23.60 -19.73
C GLU A 133 38.27 -22.68 -18.61
N ASP A 134 37.71 -21.48 -18.55
CA ASP A 134 38.09 -20.49 -17.56
C ASP A 134 37.53 -20.81 -16.18
N PHE A 135 36.36 -21.44 -16.13
CA PHE A 135 35.78 -21.93 -14.89
C PHE A 135 36.67 -23.00 -14.26
N ARG A 136 37.12 -24.01 -15.03
CA ARG A 136 38.03 -25.07 -14.55
C ARG A 136 39.37 -24.55 -14.02
N LYS A 137 39.88 -23.44 -14.56
CA LYS A 137 41.10 -22.79 -14.05
C LYS A 137 40.91 -22.14 -12.69
N LEU A 138 39.68 -21.73 -12.36
CA LEU A 138 39.35 -20.93 -11.17
C LEU A 138 38.62 -21.73 -10.10
N TYR A 139 37.98 -22.84 -10.46
CA TYR A 139 37.18 -23.67 -9.56
C TYR A 139 37.33 -25.16 -9.89
N LYS A 140 37.36 -26.00 -8.86
CA LYS A 140 37.59 -27.44 -8.99
C LYS A 140 36.37 -28.17 -9.55
N CYS A 141 36.57 -29.01 -10.56
CA CYS A 141 35.55 -29.83 -11.22
C CYS A 141 35.99 -31.31 -11.19
N PRO A 142 35.29 -32.23 -10.49
CA PRO A 142 34.07 -31.99 -9.73
C PRO A 142 34.37 -31.21 -8.43
N PRO A 143 33.36 -30.51 -7.86
CA PRO A 143 33.49 -29.84 -6.58
C PRO A 143 33.84 -30.84 -5.47
N ASP A 144 34.62 -30.38 -4.49
CA ASP A 144 34.89 -31.16 -3.28
C ASP A 144 33.62 -31.35 -2.43
N ILE A 145 33.59 -32.46 -1.69
CA ILE A 145 32.54 -32.69 -0.69
C ILE A 145 32.73 -31.62 0.40
N PRO A 146 31.75 -30.73 0.62
CA PRO A 146 31.87 -29.68 1.62
C PRO A 146 31.95 -30.28 3.02
N ALA A 147 32.65 -29.57 3.92
CA ALA A 147 32.56 -29.88 5.34
C ALA A 147 31.10 -29.78 5.81
N LYS A 148 30.70 -30.64 6.75
CA LYS A 148 29.36 -30.57 7.34
C LYS A 148 29.28 -29.30 8.19
N ILE A 149 28.49 -28.33 7.73
CA ILE A 149 28.23 -27.11 8.49
C ILE A 149 26.97 -27.33 9.32
N GLU A 150 27.06 -27.09 10.64
CA GLU A 150 25.88 -27.00 11.49
C GLU A 150 25.14 -25.69 11.16
N SER A 151 24.23 -25.77 10.20
CA SER A 151 23.37 -24.65 9.83
C SER A 151 22.00 -24.83 10.47
N LYS A 152 21.59 -23.87 11.32
CA LYS A 152 20.22 -23.82 11.82
C LYS A 152 19.30 -23.45 10.65
N ILE A 153 18.40 -24.34 10.30
CA ILE A 153 17.38 -24.09 9.28
C ILE A 153 16.40 -23.06 9.85
N GLU A 154 16.13 -22.02 9.08
CA GLU A 154 15.13 -21.02 9.41
C GLU A 154 13.80 -21.41 8.77
N VAL A 155 12.75 -21.56 9.57
CA VAL A 155 11.40 -21.84 9.06
C VAL A 155 10.47 -20.75 9.53
N SER A 156 9.77 -20.11 8.60
CA SER A 156 8.69 -19.16 8.91
C SER A 156 7.42 -19.51 8.14
N CYS A 157 6.28 -19.29 8.78
CA CYS A 157 4.97 -19.60 8.24
C CYS A 157 4.14 -18.32 8.30
N VAL A 158 3.73 -17.82 7.14
CA VAL A 158 3.08 -16.51 7.05
C VAL A 158 1.96 -16.58 6.01
N HIS A 159 0.78 -16.07 6.38
CA HIS A 159 -0.26 -15.74 5.42
C HIS A 159 0.09 -14.45 4.69
N SER A 160 -0.16 -14.45 3.38
CA SER A 160 -0.17 -13.24 2.57
C SER A 160 -1.11 -12.21 3.19
N PRO A 161 -0.81 -10.90 3.08
CA PRO A 161 -1.67 -9.87 3.65
C PRO A 161 -3.11 -9.99 3.16
N ILE A 162 -4.04 -9.71 4.07
CA ILE A 162 -5.47 -9.63 3.76
C ILE A 162 -5.82 -8.17 3.56
N TYR A 163 -6.66 -7.90 2.57
CA TYR A 163 -7.13 -6.56 2.29
C TYR A 163 -8.62 -6.48 2.62
N LEU A 164 -8.98 -5.62 3.56
CA LEU A 164 -10.37 -5.24 3.80
C LEU A 164 -10.60 -3.85 3.19
N ALA A 165 -11.75 -3.64 2.56
CA ALA A 165 -12.16 -2.33 2.07
C ALA A 165 -13.55 -1.98 2.61
N GLY A 166 -13.83 -0.68 2.73
CA GLY A 166 -15.14 -0.18 3.11
C GLY A 166 -15.24 1.31 2.85
N ARG A 167 -16.32 1.93 3.33
CA ARG A 167 -16.47 3.39 3.38
C ARG A 167 -16.68 3.86 4.80
N TYR A 168 -16.05 4.97 5.17
CA TYR A 168 -16.29 5.62 6.45
C TYR A 168 -16.99 6.97 6.26
N CYS A 169 -18.01 7.24 7.07
CA CYS A 169 -18.46 8.59 7.38
C CYS A 169 -17.75 9.07 8.64
N LYS A 170 -17.52 10.38 8.73
CA LYS A 170 -16.90 11.07 9.86
C LYS A 170 -17.80 12.23 10.25
N TYR A 171 -18.37 12.18 11.45
CA TYR A 171 -19.34 13.14 11.95
C TYR A 171 -18.72 14.21 12.87
N SER A 172 -17.57 13.90 13.49
CA SER A 172 -16.86 14.82 14.38
C SER A 172 -16.02 15.85 13.61
N ARG A 173 -16.05 17.12 14.02
CA ARG A 173 -15.11 18.17 13.58
C ARG A 173 -13.83 18.24 14.43
N LEU A 174 -13.64 17.30 15.37
CA LEU A 174 -12.51 17.27 16.30
C LEU A 174 -11.74 15.94 16.22
N LEU A 175 -11.78 15.28 15.05
CA LEU A 175 -11.20 13.97 14.84
C LEU A 175 -10.26 13.98 13.63
N SER A 176 -9.01 13.53 13.80
CA SER A 176 -8.10 13.33 12.67
C SER A 176 -8.39 12.02 11.94
N GLN A 177 -8.09 11.95 10.64
CA GLN A 177 -8.27 10.71 9.89
C GLN A 177 -7.26 9.62 10.31
N THR A 178 -6.02 10.02 10.56
CA THR A 178 -4.93 9.14 11.03
C THR A 178 -4.38 9.65 12.37
N PRO A 179 -3.65 8.83 13.15
CA PRO A 179 -3.10 9.24 14.43
C PRO A 179 -2.26 10.51 14.29
N TRP A 180 -2.61 11.56 15.03
CA TRP A 180 -1.88 12.82 14.97
C TRP A 180 -0.87 12.90 16.12
N ILE A 181 0.38 12.58 15.79
CA ILE A 181 1.52 12.65 16.71
C ILE A 181 2.49 13.71 16.19
N LEU A 182 2.82 14.69 17.03
CA LEU A 182 3.77 15.76 16.73
C LEU A 182 4.87 15.74 17.80
N ASN A 183 6.13 15.60 17.38
CA ASN A 183 7.29 15.52 18.28
C ASN A 183 7.13 14.45 19.38
N GLY A 184 6.58 13.28 19.02
CA GLY A 184 6.31 12.19 19.96
C GLY A 184 5.10 12.40 20.87
N LYS A 185 4.49 13.59 20.89
CA LYS A 185 3.28 13.88 21.67
C LYS A 185 2.03 13.67 20.82
N ARG A 186 1.09 12.92 21.37
CA ARG A 186 -0.24 12.73 20.78
C ARG A 186 -1.05 14.03 20.90
N ILE A 187 -1.53 14.54 19.78
CA ILE A 187 -2.31 15.78 19.70
C ILE A 187 -3.82 15.50 19.85
N MET A 188 -4.28 14.37 19.30
CA MET A 188 -5.68 13.95 19.39
C MET A 188 -5.81 12.59 20.05
N GLU A 189 -6.84 12.43 20.87
CA GLU A 189 -7.07 11.21 21.64
C GLU A 189 -7.21 9.96 20.75
N THR A 190 -7.83 10.09 19.59
CA THR A 190 -8.03 8.99 18.63
C THR A 190 -8.09 9.53 17.20
N SER A 191 -8.29 8.63 16.23
CA SER A 191 -8.43 8.93 14.81
C SER A 191 -9.44 8.01 14.14
N VAL A 192 -9.92 8.37 12.95
CA VAL A 192 -10.79 7.49 12.13
C VAL A 192 -10.13 6.12 11.94
N GLN A 193 -8.83 6.11 11.61
CA GLN A 193 -8.05 4.89 11.47
C GLN A 193 -8.14 4.02 12.72
N GLU A 194 -7.83 4.57 13.90
CA GLU A 194 -7.78 3.80 15.16
C GLU A 194 -9.16 3.27 15.55
N LEU A 195 -10.21 4.09 15.44
CA LEU A 195 -11.58 3.68 15.71
C LEU A 195 -12.02 2.46 14.88
N ILE A 196 -11.48 2.32 13.66
CA ILE A 196 -11.72 1.17 12.78
C ILE A 196 -10.77 0.01 13.13
N THR A 197 -9.46 0.27 13.17
CA THR A 197 -8.43 -0.78 13.29
C THR A 197 -8.40 -1.46 14.65
N ASP A 198 -8.82 -0.76 15.71
CA ASP A 198 -8.88 -1.32 17.06
C ASP A 198 -9.92 -2.44 17.15
N VAL A 199 -11.08 -2.28 16.50
CA VAL A 199 -12.09 -3.35 16.41
C VAL A 199 -11.62 -4.47 15.50
N VAL A 200 -11.09 -4.13 14.31
CA VAL A 200 -10.58 -5.14 13.35
C VAL A 200 -9.53 -6.03 13.99
N THR A 201 -8.64 -5.48 14.82
CA THR A 201 -7.59 -6.25 15.52
C THR A 201 -8.15 -7.25 16.52
N LYS A 202 -9.31 -6.99 17.13
CA LYS A 202 -9.98 -7.96 18.04
C LYS A 202 -10.49 -9.18 17.28
N TYR A 203 -11.08 -8.96 16.10
CA TYR A 203 -11.64 -10.04 15.27
C TYR A 203 -10.59 -10.76 14.43
N ILE A 204 -9.56 -10.03 14.01
CA ILE A 204 -8.50 -10.51 13.15
C ILE A 204 -7.16 -10.24 13.85
N PRO A 205 -6.73 -11.14 14.75
CA PRO A 205 -5.42 -11.02 15.39
C PRO A 205 -4.32 -10.90 14.34
N ASN A 206 -3.55 -9.83 14.42
CA ASN A 206 -2.55 -9.44 13.44
C ASN A 206 -1.36 -8.75 14.10
N GLU A 207 -0.25 -8.61 13.39
CA GLU A 207 0.92 -7.85 13.86
C GLU A 207 0.81 -6.37 13.50
N LYS A 208 0.20 -6.06 12.35
CA LYS A 208 0.15 -4.72 11.80
C LYS A 208 -1.02 -4.55 10.83
N ILE A 209 -1.66 -3.38 10.89
CA ILE A 209 -2.60 -2.91 9.88
C ILE A 209 -2.06 -1.63 9.22
N MET A 210 -2.03 -1.61 7.89
CA MET A 210 -1.78 -0.40 7.10
C MET A 210 -3.12 0.16 6.61
N PHE A 211 -3.45 1.38 7.05
CA PHE A 211 -4.65 2.09 6.62
C PHE A 211 -4.34 2.97 5.40
N SER A 212 -5.17 2.90 4.37
CA SER A 212 -5.15 3.77 3.19
C SER A 212 -6.56 4.23 2.85
N SER A 213 -6.71 5.44 2.32
CA SER A 213 -8.01 5.99 1.93
C SER A 213 -7.93 6.75 0.62
N SER A 214 -9.05 6.90 -0.09
CA SER A 214 -9.09 7.68 -1.34
C SER A 214 -9.11 9.17 -1.01
N GLY A 215 -7.94 9.73 -0.70
CA GLY A 215 -7.77 11.08 -0.18
C GLY A 215 -8.04 11.22 1.32
N ARG A 216 -8.11 12.47 1.78
CA ARG A 216 -8.24 12.84 3.19
C ARG A 216 -8.99 14.15 3.36
N GLU A 217 -9.71 14.28 4.46
CA GLU A 217 -10.27 15.54 4.95
C GLU A 217 -9.49 16.11 6.15
N ASP A 218 -9.59 17.43 6.35
CA ASP A 218 -9.04 18.11 7.53
C ASP A 218 -9.79 17.66 8.81
N VAL A 219 -9.20 17.96 9.98
CA VAL A 219 -9.78 17.60 11.28
C VAL A 219 -11.18 18.17 11.46
N ASP A 220 -11.38 19.43 11.08
CA ASP A 220 -12.61 20.21 11.22
C ASP A 220 -13.66 19.91 10.15
N VAL A 221 -13.36 19.01 9.22
CA VAL A 221 -14.22 18.65 8.09
C VAL A 221 -14.91 17.32 8.34
N ARG A 222 -16.23 17.27 8.11
CA ARG A 222 -17.02 16.03 8.16
C ARG A 222 -16.95 15.30 6.82
N MET A 223 -17.11 13.98 6.87
CA MET A 223 -17.31 13.13 5.69
C MET A 223 -18.69 12.48 5.80
N LEU A 224 -19.61 12.88 4.93
CA LEU A 224 -21.03 12.50 4.95
C LEU A 224 -21.39 11.61 3.75
N GLY A 225 -22.67 11.57 3.39
CA GLY A 225 -23.20 10.83 2.24
C GLY A 225 -22.85 9.35 2.28
N ARG A 226 -22.29 8.84 1.17
CA ARG A 226 -21.85 7.43 1.06
C ARG A 226 -20.60 7.12 1.89
N GLY A 227 -19.88 8.14 2.36
CA GLY A 227 -18.60 7.99 3.06
C GLY A 227 -17.40 7.91 2.11
N ARG A 228 -16.20 8.05 2.68
CA ARG A 228 -14.93 7.95 1.95
C ARG A 228 -14.46 6.48 1.88
N PRO A 229 -14.09 5.99 0.69
CA PRO A 229 -13.47 4.68 0.54
C PRO A 229 -12.14 4.55 1.28
N PHE A 230 -11.92 3.39 1.92
CA PHE A 230 -10.68 3.04 2.59
C PHE A 230 -10.31 1.55 2.40
N VAL A 231 -9.05 1.24 2.67
CA VAL A 231 -8.45 -0.09 2.65
C VAL A 231 -7.61 -0.31 3.91
N LEU A 232 -7.71 -1.51 4.47
CA LEU A 232 -6.84 -2.04 5.51
C LEU A 232 -6.04 -3.20 4.93
N GLU A 233 -4.72 -3.07 4.87
CA GLU A 233 -3.82 -4.20 4.62
C GLU A 233 -3.39 -4.78 5.97
N ILE A 234 -3.85 -5.99 6.26
CA ILE A 234 -3.66 -6.70 7.52
C ILE A 234 -2.54 -7.73 7.35
N ILE A 235 -1.50 -7.61 8.17
CA ILE A 235 -0.24 -8.34 8.01
C ILE A 235 -0.05 -9.31 9.19
N LYS A 236 0.44 -10.53 8.88
CA LYS A 236 0.68 -11.64 9.82
C LYS A 236 -0.54 -12.02 10.66
N THR A 237 -1.64 -12.28 9.98
CA THR A 237 -2.82 -12.92 10.59
C THR A 237 -2.67 -14.44 10.59
N LYS A 238 -3.28 -15.11 11.57
CA LYS A 238 -3.31 -16.58 11.69
C LYS A 238 -4.36 -17.23 10.76
N LYS A 239 -5.36 -16.46 10.31
CA LYS A 239 -6.45 -16.95 9.44
C LYS A 239 -6.57 -16.04 8.22
N ALA A 240 -6.77 -16.63 7.04
CA ALA A 240 -6.90 -15.91 5.77
C ALA A 240 -8.32 -15.82 5.19
N VAL A 241 -9.26 -16.63 5.71
CA VAL A 241 -10.62 -16.74 5.16
C VAL A 241 -11.62 -16.09 6.11
N PHE A 242 -12.34 -15.10 5.59
CA PHE A 242 -13.40 -14.38 6.30
C PHE A 242 -14.66 -14.31 5.43
N THR A 243 -15.81 -14.47 6.06
CA THR A 243 -17.13 -14.49 5.43
C THR A 243 -17.75 -13.10 5.41
N ALA A 244 -18.82 -12.92 4.64
CA ALA A 244 -19.62 -11.69 4.68
C ALA A 244 -20.17 -11.42 6.09
N SER A 245 -20.62 -12.47 6.80
CA SER A 245 -21.10 -12.35 8.18
C SER A 245 -20.02 -11.88 9.16
N ASP A 246 -18.76 -12.29 8.97
CA ASP A 246 -17.64 -11.77 9.77
C ASP A 246 -17.49 -10.25 9.56
N MET A 247 -17.62 -9.78 8.32
CA MET A 247 -17.50 -8.35 8.00
C MET A 247 -18.66 -7.53 8.55
N GLU A 248 -19.88 -8.05 8.48
CA GLU A 248 -21.06 -7.43 9.09
C GLU A 248 -20.92 -7.29 10.61
N ALA A 249 -20.39 -8.32 11.27
CA ALA A 249 -20.16 -8.29 12.71
C ALA A 249 -19.14 -7.21 13.10
N ILE A 250 -18.01 -7.14 12.39
CA ILE A 250 -16.97 -6.12 12.59
C ILE A 250 -17.55 -4.71 12.36
N GLU A 251 -18.25 -4.51 11.25
CA GLU A 251 -18.88 -3.24 10.90
C GLU A 251 -19.89 -2.78 11.96
N LYS A 252 -20.72 -3.71 12.43
CA LYS A 252 -21.70 -3.45 13.50
C LYS A 252 -21.01 -3.06 14.81
N GLU A 253 -19.93 -3.74 15.21
CA GLU A 253 -19.19 -3.37 16.42
C GLU A 253 -18.52 -2.00 16.28
N ILE A 254 -17.89 -1.69 15.13
CA ILE A 254 -17.30 -0.36 14.88
C ILE A 254 -18.37 0.72 15.07
N ASN A 255 -19.54 0.54 14.45
CA ASN A 255 -20.64 1.51 14.50
C ASN A 255 -21.28 1.64 15.88
N ALA A 256 -21.25 0.59 16.70
CA ALA A 256 -21.76 0.62 18.06
C ALA A 256 -20.79 1.29 19.05
N ASN A 257 -19.47 1.19 18.82
CA ASN A 257 -18.44 1.66 19.74
C ASN A 257 -18.23 3.18 19.72
N THR A 258 -18.72 3.90 18.71
CA THR A 258 -18.48 5.34 18.58
C THR A 258 -19.60 6.05 17.82
N LYS A 259 -19.83 7.32 18.17
CA LYS A 259 -20.72 8.23 17.43
C LYS A 259 -19.95 9.14 16.46
N HIS A 260 -18.62 9.06 16.45
CA HIS A 260 -17.78 9.97 15.65
C HIS A 260 -17.62 9.54 14.21
N ILE A 261 -17.79 8.25 13.91
CA ILE A 261 -17.71 7.68 12.58
C ILE A 261 -18.82 6.65 12.38
N SER A 262 -19.06 6.28 11.12
CA SER A 262 -19.73 5.02 10.79
C SER A 262 -19.01 4.35 9.62
N VAL A 263 -18.87 3.04 9.65
CA VAL A 263 -18.38 2.22 8.54
C VAL A 263 -19.54 1.51 7.85
N ARG A 264 -19.42 1.33 6.54
CA ARG A 264 -20.30 0.51 5.72
C ARG A 264 -19.53 -0.18 4.61
N ASP A 265 -20.19 -1.13 3.94
CA ASP A 265 -19.67 -1.90 2.81
C ASP A 265 -18.35 -2.62 3.14
N LEU A 266 -18.10 -2.96 4.42
CA LEU A 266 -16.86 -3.63 4.81
C LEU A 266 -16.80 -5.01 4.14
N GLN A 267 -15.73 -5.29 3.40
CA GLN A 267 -15.59 -6.52 2.63
C GLN A 267 -14.13 -6.89 2.40
N VAL A 268 -13.87 -8.17 2.19
CA VAL A 268 -12.57 -8.65 1.74
C VAL A 268 -12.39 -8.32 0.25
N VAL A 269 -11.27 -7.69 -0.11
CA VAL A 269 -10.91 -7.38 -1.50
C VAL A 269 -9.57 -7.99 -1.87
N SER A 270 -9.27 -8.07 -3.16
CA SER A 270 -7.93 -8.48 -3.62
C SER A 270 -6.95 -7.30 -3.57
N LYS A 271 -5.65 -7.61 -3.53
CA LYS A 271 -4.58 -6.62 -3.61
C LYS A 271 -4.69 -5.75 -4.87
N ASP A 272 -5.05 -6.34 -6.01
CA ASP A 272 -5.12 -5.61 -7.28
C ASP A 272 -6.22 -4.54 -7.27
N MET A 273 -7.27 -4.73 -6.47
CA MET A 273 -8.34 -3.75 -6.31
C MET A 273 -7.91 -2.50 -5.53
N THR A 274 -6.77 -2.52 -4.82
CA THR A 274 -6.34 -1.37 -4.01
C THR A 274 -5.82 -0.21 -4.85
N GLN A 275 -5.38 -0.46 -6.09
CA GLN A 275 -4.91 0.58 -7.01
C GLN A 275 -6.02 1.60 -7.34
N VAL A 276 -7.27 1.12 -7.40
CA VAL A 276 -8.46 1.94 -7.65
C VAL A 276 -8.61 3.08 -6.63
N LEU A 277 -8.15 2.86 -5.39
CA LEU A 277 -8.21 3.85 -4.32
C LEU A 277 -7.33 5.07 -4.62
N LYS A 278 -6.12 4.82 -5.15
CA LYS A 278 -5.15 5.85 -5.52
C LYS A 278 -5.61 6.62 -6.74
N ASP A 279 -6.09 5.92 -7.77
CA ASP A 279 -6.63 6.54 -8.98
C ASP A 279 -7.88 7.38 -8.62
N GLY A 280 -8.69 6.90 -7.68
CA GLY A 280 -9.82 7.63 -7.11
C GLY A 280 -9.44 8.94 -6.42
N GLU A 281 -8.32 8.96 -5.70
CA GLU A 281 -7.82 10.16 -5.02
C GLU A 281 -7.47 11.25 -6.05
N GLU A 282 -6.77 10.86 -7.11
CA GLU A 282 -6.17 11.76 -8.11
C GLU A 282 -7.16 12.20 -9.21
N LEU A 283 -8.15 11.37 -9.56
CA LEU A 283 -8.97 11.58 -10.76
C LEU A 283 -10.43 11.91 -10.47
N LYS A 284 -11.02 11.31 -9.43
CA LYS A 284 -12.47 11.40 -9.23
C LYS A 284 -12.90 12.73 -8.65
N GLN A 285 -14.11 13.15 -9.00
CA GLN A 285 -14.69 14.40 -8.49
C GLN A 285 -15.05 14.25 -7.01
N LYS A 286 -15.19 15.39 -6.33
CA LYS A 286 -15.67 15.45 -4.95
C LYS A 286 -16.69 16.57 -4.83
N THR A 287 -17.77 16.30 -4.10
CA THR A 287 -18.84 17.26 -3.80
C THR A 287 -18.80 17.62 -2.33
N TYR A 288 -18.96 18.92 -2.07
CA TYR A 288 -18.86 19.50 -0.75
C TYR A 288 -20.05 20.42 -0.48
N ARG A 289 -20.36 20.58 0.80
CA ARG A 289 -21.19 21.66 1.30
C ARG A 289 -20.40 22.48 2.31
N ALA A 290 -20.31 23.78 2.07
CA ALA A 290 -19.68 24.73 2.96
C ALA A 290 -20.72 25.68 3.55
N LEU A 291 -20.60 25.97 4.85
CA LEU A 291 -21.21 27.14 5.45
C LEU A 291 -20.18 28.27 5.38
N CYS A 292 -20.55 29.37 4.75
CA CYS A 292 -19.67 30.51 4.52
C CYS A 292 -20.28 31.78 5.12
N CYS A 293 -19.43 32.77 5.35
CA CYS A 293 -19.84 34.15 5.64
C CYS A 293 -19.30 35.11 4.57
N ALA A 294 -19.99 36.24 4.41
CA ALA A 294 -19.58 37.31 3.50
C ALA A 294 -19.58 38.67 4.21
N SER A 295 -18.77 39.61 3.73
CA SER A 295 -18.73 41.00 4.26
C SER A 295 -19.95 41.84 3.90
N ARG A 296 -20.83 41.35 3.01
CA ARG A 296 -22.11 41.96 2.66
C ARG A 296 -23.21 40.90 2.53
N ARG A 297 -24.46 41.33 2.66
CA ARG A 297 -25.62 40.48 2.38
C ARG A 297 -25.60 40.01 0.92
N LEU A 298 -25.78 38.72 0.71
CA LEU A 298 -25.90 38.12 -0.62
C LEU A 298 -27.37 38.06 -1.04
N THR A 299 -27.61 38.30 -2.33
CA THR A 299 -28.96 38.37 -2.91
C THR A 299 -29.23 37.16 -3.83
N ASP A 300 -30.48 37.02 -4.27
CA ASP A 300 -30.84 36.00 -5.26
C ASP A 300 -30.10 36.20 -6.60
N SER A 301 -29.72 37.44 -6.94
CA SER A 301 -28.89 37.70 -8.12
C SER A 301 -27.47 37.17 -7.96
N ASP A 302 -26.90 37.24 -6.75
CA ASP A 302 -25.60 36.63 -6.45
C ASP A 302 -25.68 35.10 -6.57
N ALA A 303 -26.74 34.50 -6.04
CA ALA A 303 -27.00 33.07 -6.16
C ALA A 303 -27.15 32.64 -7.63
N ALA A 304 -27.92 33.39 -8.42
CA ALA A 304 -28.12 33.15 -9.85
C ALA A 304 -26.85 33.38 -10.69
N LEU A 305 -25.95 34.27 -10.25
CA LEU A 305 -24.64 34.45 -10.85
C LEU A 305 -23.78 33.20 -10.60
N VAL A 306 -23.67 32.77 -9.34
CA VAL A 306 -22.87 31.59 -8.97
C VAL A 306 -23.38 30.32 -9.66
N SER A 307 -24.69 30.13 -9.76
CA SER A 307 -25.27 28.95 -10.41
C SER A 307 -25.00 28.89 -11.92
N LYS A 308 -24.71 30.03 -12.56
CA LYS A 308 -24.31 30.08 -13.99
C LYS A 308 -22.83 29.77 -14.21
N LEU A 309 -22.02 29.80 -13.15
CA LEU A 309 -20.60 29.47 -13.23
C LEU A 309 -20.43 27.95 -13.26
N GLY A 310 -20.25 27.40 -14.47
CA GLY A 310 -19.93 26.00 -14.69
C GLY A 310 -18.53 25.83 -15.30
N ASN A 311 -17.84 24.74 -14.93
CA ASN A 311 -16.50 24.41 -15.44
C ASN A 311 -15.47 25.54 -15.28
N VAL A 312 -15.51 26.24 -14.15
CA VAL A 312 -14.57 27.32 -13.83
C VAL A 312 -13.18 26.73 -13.65
N LYS A 313 -12.24 27.19 -14.47
CA LYS A 313 -10.81 26.91 -14.31
C LYS A 313 -10.19 27.92 -13.37
N LEU A 314 -9.47 27.44 -12.38
CA LEU A 314 -8.76 28.25 -11.39
C LEU A 314 -7.32 27.81 -11.22
N LYS A 315 -6.47 28.75 -10.84
CA LYS A 315 -5.07 28.52 -10.51
C LYS A 315 -4.90 28.60 -8.99
N GLN A 316 -4.47 27.50 -8.39
CA GLN A 316 -4.22 27.36 -6.96
C GLN A 316 -2.74 27.20 -6.68
N LYS A 317 -2.14 28.18 -6.00
CA LYS A 317 -0.84 27.97 -5.35
C LYS A 317 -1.03 27.08 -4.13
N THR A 318 -0.03 26.25 -3.81
CA THR A 318 -0.01 25.40 -2.60
C THR A 318 -0.41 26.25 -1.37
N PRO A 319 -1.54 26.00 -0.68
CA PRO A 319 -2.05 26.88 0.38
C PRO A 319 -1.06 27.19 1.49
N ILE A 320 -1.11 28.41 2.06
CA ILE A 320 -0.16 28.86 3.09
C ILE A 320 -0.09 27.87 4.25
N ARG A 321 -1.26 27.44 4.75
CA ARG A 321 -1.37 26.52 5.89
C ARG A 321 -0.69 25.16 5.67
N VAL A 322 -0.48 24.73 4.43
CA VAL A 322 0.19 23.45 4.11
C VAL A 322 1.61 23.60 3.57
N LEU A 323 2.12 24.82 3.39
CA LEU A 323 3.47 25.07 2.85
C LEU A 323 4.58 24.43 3.70
N HIS A 324 4.37 24.30 5.01
CA HIS A 324 5.32 23.61 5.91
C HIS A 324 5.47 22.11 5.62
N ARG A 325 4.59 21.50 4.81
CA ARG A 325 4.64 20.06 4.44
C ARG A 325 4.70 19.81 2.94
N ARG A 326 4.41 20.81 2.12
CA ARG A 326 4.23 20.66 0.67
C ARG A 326 5.03 21.72 -0.06
N ASN A 327 5.69 21.31 -1.15
CA ASN A 327 6.41 22.23 -2.02
C ASN A 327 5.46 23.27 -2.62
N LEU A 328 5.95 24.50 -2.73
CA LEU A 328 5.26 25.57 -3.43
C LEU A 328 5.13 25.20 -4.91
N ALA A 329 3.89 25.15 -5.40
CA ALA A 329 3.57 24.94 -6.81
C ALA A 329 2.21 25.57 -7.10
N GLU A 330 2.01 26.01 -8.34
CA GLU A 330 0.72 26.46 -8.85
C GLU A 330 0.10 25.35 -9.69
N ARG A 331 -1.19 25.08 -9.49
CA ARG A 331 -1.92 24.02 -10.20
C ARG A 331 -3.23 24.54 -10.74
N GLU A 332 -3.52 24.22 -11.99
CA GLU A 332 -4.86 24.43 -12.56
C GLU A 332 -5.83 23.39 -11.98
N ARG A 333 -7.01 23.85 -11.58
CA ARG A 333 -8.12 23.04 -11.07
C ARG A 333 -9.42 23.47 -11.72
N THR A 334 -10.39 22.56 -11.75
CA THR A 334 -11.73 22.86 -12.26
C THR A 334 -12.77 22.73 -11.15
N VAL A 335 -13.61 23.75 -11.02
CA VAL A 335 -14.88 23.69 -10.30
C VAL A 335 -15.96 23.42 -11.35
N TYR A 336 -16.63 22.28 -11.26
CA TYR A 336 -17.59 21.84 -12.27
C TYR A 336 -18.92 22.55 -12.14
N GLU A 337 -19.40 22.68 -10.90
CA GLU A 337 -20.70 23.27 -10.58
C GLU A 337 -20.67 23.88 -9.17
N MET A 338 -21.48 24.91 -8.98
CA MET A 338 -21.71 25.57 -7.70
C MET A 338 -23.18 25.94 -7.55
N LEU A 339 -23.70 25.82 -6.34
CA LEU A 339 -25.00 26.33 -5.94
C LEU A 339 -24.85 27.08 -4.63
N LEU A 340 -25.28 28.35 -4.63
CA LEU A 340 -25.25 29.21 -3.46
C LEU A 340 -26.68 29.43 -2.96
N LYS A 341 -26.87 29.33 -1.64
CA LYS A 341 -28.13 29.63 -0.97
C LYS A 341 -27.90 30.62 0.18
N PRO A 342 -28.31 31.89 0.04
CA PRO A 342 -28.26 32.85 1.14
C PRO A 342 -29.10 32.37 2.32
N LEU A 343 -28.65 32.68 3.53
CA LEU A 343 -29.41 32.45 4.76
C LEU A 343 -29.97 33.78 5.27
N GLU A 344 -30.93 33.69 6.18
CA GLU A 344 -31.32 34.85 6.98
C GLU A 344 -30.13 35.37 7.77
N ASP A 345 -30.10 36.68 8.00
CA ASP A 345 -29.00 37.30 8.75
C ASP A 345 -28.95 36.67 10.14
N ALA A 346 -27.74 36.26 10.55
CA ALA A 346 -27.56 35.65 11.84
C ALA A 346 -27.79 36.69 12.96
N GLU A 347 -28.12 36.22 14.18
CA GLU A 347 -28.37 37.08 15.33
C GLU A 347 -27.18 38.01 15.67
N ASP A 348 -25.96 37.62 15.26
CA ASP A 348 -24.73 38.41 15.39
C ASP A 348 -24.53 39.45 14.27
N GLY A 349 -25.51 39.61 13.38
CA GLY A 349 -25.44 40.48 12.20
C GLY A 349 -24.62 39.90 11.04
N GLY A 350 -24.16 38.65 11.13
CA GLY A 350 -23.35 38.02 10.09
C GLY A 350 -24.17 37.56 8.88
N HIS A 351 -23.67 37.88 7.68
CA HIS A 351 -24.27 37.42 6.43
C HIS A 351 -23.75 36.03 6.05
N ARG A 352 -24.60 35.00 6.19
CA ARG A 352 -24.22 33.60 5.99
C ARG A 352 -24.90 33.00 4.76
N PHE A 353 -24.28 31.98 4.20
CA PHE A 353 -24.84 31.24 3.07
C PHE A 353 -24.30 29.81 3.02
N TYR A 354 -25.06 28.90 2.41
CA TYR A 354 -24.54 27.59 2.03
C TYR A 354 -24.01 27.62 0.60
N LEU A 355 -22.86 26.97 0.40
CA LEU A 355 -22.29 26.69 -0.91
C LEU A 355 -22.22 25.18 -1.10
N HIS A 356 -22.97 24.66 -2.07
CA HIS A 356 -22.74 23.32 -2.61
C HIS A 356 -21.80 23.44 -3.81
N ILE A 357 -20.76 22.61 -3.86
CA ILE A 357 -19.71 22.72 -4.87
C ILE A 357 -19.15 21.35 -5.25
N THR A 358 -19.05 21.07 -6.55
CA THR A 358 -18.40 19.87 -7.08
C THR A 358 -17.12 20.24 -7.81
N THR A 359 -16.00 19.63 -7.44
CA THR A 359 -14.67 20.01 -7.93
C THR A 359 -13.87 18.83 -8.46
N GLN A 360 -12.85 19.15 -9.26
CA GLN A 360 -11.77 18.24 -9.56
C GLN A 360 -11.08 17.78 -8.28
N ALA A 361 -10.53 16.56 -8.31
CA ALA A 361 -9.64 16.03 -7.30
C ALA A 361 -8.51 17.02 -6.92
N GLY A 362 -8.21 17.11 -5.62
CA GLY A 362 -7.12 17.94 -5.10
C GLY A 362 -7.34 19.44 -5.22
N THR A 363 -8.60 19.89 -5.38
CA THR A 363 -8.98 21.31 -5.27
C THR A 363 -9.10 21.68 -3.79
N TYR A 364 -8.47 22.79 -3.40
CA TYR A 364 -8.51 23.28 -2.03
C TYR A 364 -9.73 24.20 -1.83
N ILE A 365 -10.78 23.68 -1.19
CA ILE A 365 -12.09 24.37 -1.12
C ILE A 365 -12.04 25.64 -0.27
N LYS A 366 -11.39 25.60 0.89
CA LYS A 366 -11.22 26.78 1.78
C LYS A 366 -10.59 27.92 0.98
N GLU A 367 -9.48 27.63 0.32
CA GLU A 367 -8.71 28.62 -0.44
C GLU A 367 -9.41 29.10 -1.73
N PHE A 368 -10.30 28.31 -2.33
CA PHE A 368 -11.19 28.80 -3.39
C PHE A 368 -12.21 29.80 -2.85
N VAL A 369 -12.72 29.59 -1.64
CA VAL A 369 -13.69 30.50 -1.00
C VAL A 369 -13.02 31.82 -0.61
N HIS A 370 -11.97 31.77 0.23
CA HIS A 370 -11.34 32.95 0.83
C HIS A 370 -10.11 33.48 0.06
N SER A 371 -9.83 32.96 -1.14
CA SER A 371 -8.74 33.38 -2.03
C SER A 371 -7.29 33.12 -1.55
N ASP A 372 -7.10 32.78 -0.26
CA ASP A 372 -5.80 32.65 0.40
C ASP A 372 -4.89 33.88 0.14
N PHE A 373 -5.44 35.09 0.35
CA PHE A 373 -4.78 36.37 0.07
C PHE A 373 -4.36 36.53 -1.41
N GLY A 374 -5.21 36.10 -2.35
CA GLY A 374 -4.96 36.23 -3.79
C GLY A 374 -4.08 35.11 -4.38
N ARG A 375 -3.84 34.04 -3.63
CA ARG A 375 -3.06 32.87 -4.07
C ARG A 375 -3.91 31.84 -4.83
N THR A 376 -5.23 32.00 -4.79
CA THR A 376 -6.20 31.29 -5.62
C THR A 376 -6.94 32.26 -6.53
N VAL A 377 -6.83 32.08 -7.84
CA VAL A 377 -7.45 32.99 -8.83
C VAL A 377 -8.10 32.21 -9.99
N PRO A 378 -9.36 32.45 -10.33
CA PRO A 378 -10.34 33.25 -9.58
C PRO A 378 -10.76 32.54 -8.27
N SER A 379 -11.35 33.29 -7.36
CA SER A 379 -11.93 32.82 -6.09
C SER A 379 -13.42 33.18 -5.98
N LEU A 380 -14.16 32.55 -5.08
CA LEU A 380 -15.59 32.85 -4.89
C LEU A 380 -15.81 34.32 -4.51
N GLY A 381 -14.99 34.87 -3.61
CA GLY A 381 -15.05 36.28 -3.24
C GLY A 381 -14.85 37.22 -4.43
N SER A 382 -13.99 36.87 -5.40
CA SER A 382 -13.80 37.66 -6.62
C SER A 382 -15.04 37.70 -7.53
N TYR A 383 -15.81 36.59 -7.59
CA TYR A 383 -17.06 36.55 -8.35
C TYR A 383 -18.18 37.32 -7.68
N LEU A 384 -18.24 37.26 -6.35
CA LEU A 384 -19.26 37.94 -5.55
C LEU A 384 -18.93 39.41 -5.28
N ASN A 385 -17.72 39.87 -5.62
CA ASN A 385 -17.21 41.19 -5.24
C ASN A 385 -17.43 41.46 -3.74
N ALA A 386 -17.02 40.50 -2.91
CA ALA A 386 -17.15 40.52 -1.46
C ALA A 386 -16.01 39.73 -0.82
N ASP A 387 -15.67 40.08 0.42
CA ASP A 387 -14.81 39.22 1.23
C ASP A 387 -15.65 38.05 1.73
N VAL A 388 -15.15 36.84 1.54
CA VAL A 388 -15.85 35.61 1.87
C VAL A 388 -14.91 34.70 2.63
N ASP A 389 -15.42 34.08 3.70
CA ASP A 389 -14.67 33.07 4.44
C ASP A 389 -15.53 31.83 4.71
N LEU A 390 -14.87 30.72 5.03
CA LEU A 390 -15.47 29.42 5.28
C LEU A 390 -15.54 29.15 6.78
N ILE A 391 -16.75 28.91 7.29
CA ILE A 391 -17.01 28.58 8.70
C ILE A 391 -16.96 27.07 8.90
N GLU A 392 -17.69 26.33 8.07
CA GLU A 392 -17.76 24.88 8.15
C GLU A 392 -17.68 24.24 6.77
N LEU A 393 -17.11 23.03 6.70
CA LEU A 393 -17.02 22.26 5.47
C LEU A 393 -17.38 20.79 5.72
N ASP A 394 -18.19 20.26 4.82
CA ASP A 394 -18.57 18.86 4.75
C ASP A 394 -18.20 18.32 3.37
N VAL A 395 -17.60 17.14 3.32
CA VAL A 395 -17.55 16.34 2.11
C VAL A 395 -18.87 15.58 2.03
N GLU A 396 -19.67 15.83 1.00
CA GLU A 396 -20.95 15.15 0.80
C GLU A 396 -20.76 13.87 -0.03
N GLU A 397 -19.88 13.92 -1.04
CA GLU A 397 -19.63 12.77 -1.90
C GLU A 397 -18.19 12.70 -2.41
N VAL A 398 -17.65 11.48 -2.42
CA VAL A 398 -16.46 11.11 -3.17
C VAL A 398 -16.95 10.26 -4.35
N HIS A 399 -16.85 10.77 -5.57
CA HIS A 399 -17.40 10.14 -6.78
C HIS A 399 -16.58 8.94 -7.25
N LEU A 400 -16.44 7.95 -6.37
CA LEU A 400 -15.71 6.70 -6.58
C LEU A 400 -16.62 5.52 -6.23
N ASP A 401 -17.03 4.80 -7.27
CA ASP A 401 -17.83 3.58 -7.15
C ASP A 401 -16.93 2.37 -6.81
N TRP A 402 -16.18 2.51 -5.72
CA TRP A 402 -15.33 1.49 -5.13
C TRP A 402 -15.13 1.74 -3.62
N PRO A 403 -15.17 0.71 -2.75
CA PRO A 403 -15.51 -0.68 -3.07
C PRO A 403 -16.96 -0.79 -3.58
N PRO A 404 -17.34 -1.87 -4.27
CA PRO A 404 -18.74 -2.06 -4.64
C PRO A 404 -19.61 -2.09 -3.37
N PRO A 405 -20.88 -1.65 -3.41
CA PRO A 405 -21.81 -1.89 -2.31
C PRO A 405 -21.84 -3.37 -1.96
N ARG A 406 -21.86 -3.71 -0.67
CA ARG A 406 -21.95 -5.11 -0.24
C ARG A 406 -23.38 -5.61 -0.53
N GLU A 407 -23.49 -6.68 -1.32
CA GLU A 407 -24.78 -7.33 -1.68
C GLU A 407 -25.50 -7.92 -0.48
#